data_AF-Q6P6B6-F1
#
_entry.id   AF-Q6P6B6-F1
#
_cell.length_a   1.000
_cell.length_b   1.000
_cell.length_c   1.000
_cell.angle_alpha   90.00
_cell.angle_beta   90.00
_cell.angle_gamma   90.00
#
_symmetry.space_group_name_H-M   'P 1'
#
loop_
_entity.id
_entity.type
_entity.pdbx_description
1 polymer ?
#
loop_
_entity_poly.entity_id
_entity_poly.type
_entity_poly.pdbx_seq_one_letter_code
_entity_poly.pdbx_strand_id
1 'polypeptide(L)'
;HQCMVPGTCECPPCQRTCQNRCVHSQCKKKCGELCSPCVEPCVWRCQHYQCTKLCSEPCNRPPCYVPCTKLLVCGHPCIGLCGEPCPKKCRICHMDEVTQIFFGFEDEPDARFVQLEDCSHIFEVQALDRYMNEQKDDEVAIRLKVCPICQVPIRKNLRYGTSIKQRLEEIEIIKEKIQGSAGEIATSQERLKALLERKSLLHQLLPEDFLMLKEKLAQKNLSVKDLGLVENYISFYDHLASLWDSLKKMHVLEEKRVRTRLEQVHEWLAKKRLSFTSQELSDLRSEIQRLTYLVNLLTRYKIAEKKVKDSIAVEVYSVQNILEKTCKFTQEDEQLVQEKMEALKATLPCSGLGISEEERVQIVSAIGYPRGHWFKCRNGHIYVIGDCGGAMERGTCPDCKEVIGGTNHTLERSNQLASEMDGAQHAAWSDTANNLMNFEEIQGMM
;
A
#
# COMPACT_ATOMS: atom_id res chain seq x y z
N HIS A 1 -16.33 6.72 16.34
CA HIS A 1 -16.37 8.16 15.99
C HIS A 1 -17.04 8.30 14.64
N GLN A 2 -17.65 9.46 14.33
CA GLN A 2 -18.12 9.72 12.96
C GLN A 2 -16.90 9.85 12.03
N CYS A 3 -16.94 9.12 10.91
CA CYS A 3 -15.91 9.18 9.89
C CYS A 3 -16.01 10.54 9.18
N MET A 4 -14.91 11.31 9.19
CA MET A 4 -14.86 12.63 8.57
C MET A 4 -14.39 12.57 7.10
N VAL A 5 -14.10 11.37 6.58
CA VAL A 5 -13.66 11.17 5.20
C VAL A 5 -14.89 11.12 4.30
N PRO A 6 -15.06 12.08 3.38
CA PRO A 6 -16.15 12.02 2.41
C PRO A 6 -15.90 10.90 1.40
N GLY A 7 -16.84 9.97 1.24
CA GLY A 7 -16.99 9.19 0.00
C GLY A 7 -16.15 7.93 -0.20
N THR A 8 -15.57 7.29 0.83
CA THR A 8 -14.96 5.95 0.68
C THR A 8 -15.82 4.85 1.27
N CYS A 9 -16.02 3.75 0.53
CA CYS A 9 -16.67 2.52 1.02
C CYS A 9 -15.93 1.86 2.19
N GLU A 10 -14.67 2.24 2.44
CA GLU A 10 -13.89 1.84 3.60
C GLU A 10 -13.40 3.05 4.38
N CYS A 11 -13.79 3.16 5.65
CA CYS A 11 -13.23 4.18 6.53
C CYS A 11 -11.84 3.74 7.03
N PRO A 12 -10.80 4.58 6.93
CA PRO A 12 -9.48 4.27 7.47
C PRO A 12 -9.51 4.14 9.00
N PRO A 13 -8.52 3.45 9.61
CA PRO A 13 -8.43 3.31 11.05
C PRO A 13 -8.41 4.69 11.73
N CYS A 14 -9.22 4.81 12.79
CA CYS A 14 -9.46 6.10 13.40
C CYS A 14 -8.24 6.61 14.19
N GLN A 15 -7.75 7.80 13.83
CA GLN A 15 -6.58 8.46 14.45
C GLN A 15 -6.92 9.31 15.69
N ARG A 16 -8.18 9.34 16.11
CA ARG A 16 -8.61 10.01 17.34
C ARG A 16 -8.18 9.20 18.56
N THR A 17 -8.03 9.85 19.70
CA THR A 17 -7.77 9.18 20.98
C THR A 17 -8.91 8.23 21.31
N CYS A 18 -8.56 7.03 21.77
CA CYS A 18 -9.54 6.06 22.21
C CYS A 18 -10.37 6.64 23.37
N GLN A 19 -11.70 6.51 23.27
CA GLN A 19 -12.61 6.97 24.33
C GLN A 19 -12.93 5.85 25.33
N ASN A 20 -12.31 4.67 25.18
CA ASN A 20 -12.47 3.57 26.10
C ASN A 20 -11.85 3.92 27.46
N ARG A 21 -12.62 3.71 28.52
CA ARG A 21 -12.23 3.98 29.90
C ARG A 21 -12.93 2.99 30.80
N CYS A 22 -12.23 2.54 31.83
CA CYS A 22 -12.83 1.83 32.94
C CYS A 22 -12.76 2.71 34.20
N VAL A 23 -13.21 2.16 35.33
CA VAL A 23 -13.08 2.83 36.64
C VAL A 23 -11.62 2.99 37.09
N HIS A 24 -10.70 2.22 36.51
CA HIS A 24 -9.29 2.18 36.89
C HIS A 24 -8.41 3.06 36.01
N SER A 25 -8.62 3.03 34.69
CA SER A 25 -7.77 3.72 33.73
C SER A 25 -8.52 4.12 32.46
N GLN A 26 -7.97 5.13 31.78
CA GLN A 26 -8.43 5.57 30.46
C GLN A 26 -7.41 5.18 29.40
N CYS A 27 -7.89 4.63 28.28
CA CYS A 27 -7.03 4.26 27.17
C CYS A 27 -6.43 5.51 26.50
N LYS A 28 -5.10 5.60 26.46
CA LYS A 28 -4.36 6.71 25.82
C LYS A 28 -3.98 6.43 24.35
N LYS A 29 -4.26 5.22 23.86
CA LYS A 29 -3.94 4.77 22.50
C LYS A 29 -4.87 5.37 21.44
N LYS A 30 -4.52 5.22 20.16
CA LYS A 30 -5.39 5.61 19.05
C LYS A 30 -6.59 4.66 18.97
N CYS A 31 -7.73 5.16 18.51
CA CYS A 31 -8.95 4.37 18.42
C CYS A 31 -8.79 3.18 17.46
N GLY A 32 -8.00 3.34 16.40
CA GLY A 32 -7.65 2.26 15.47
C GLY A 32 -6.70 1.19 16.04
N GLU A 33 -6.03 1.46 17.17
CA GLU A 33 -5.14 0.51 17.84
C GLU A 33 -5.92 -0.41 18.80
N LEU A 34 -5.34 -1.59 19.09
CA LEU A 34 -5.85 -2.50 20.11
C LEU A 34 -5.69 -1.88 21.50
N CYS A 35 -6.78 -1.88 22.29
CA CYS A 35 -6.70 -1.43 23.67
C CYS A 35 -5.95 -2.48 24.48
N SER A 36 -5.25 -2.04 25.52
CA SER A 36 -4.71 -2.98 26.51
C SER A 36 -5.84 -3.33 27.49
N PRO A 37 -6.15 -4.62 27.70
CA PRO A 37 -7.19 -5.02 28.64
C PRO A 37 -6.80 -4.62 30.07
N CYS A 38 -7.80 -4.24 30.86
CA CYS A 38 -7.60 -3.86 32.26
C CYS A 38 -7.49 -5.11 33.14
N VAL A 39 -6.30 -5.32 33.73
CA VAL A 39 -5.96 -6.46 34.61
C VAL A 39 -6.35 -6.25 36.07
N GLU A 40 -6.98 -5.12 36.41
CA GLU A 40 -7.42 -4.85 37.78
C GLU A 40 -8.73 -5.59 38.10
N PRO A 41 -8.95 -5.97 39.37
CA PRO A 41 -10.14 -6.69 39.80
C PRO A 41 -11.40 -5.82 39.61
N CYS A 42 -12.50 -6.43 39.19
CA CYS A 42 -13.75 -5.69 38.99
C CYS A 42 -14.30 -5.12 40.31
N VAL A 43 -14.59 -3.81 40.35
CA VAL A 43 -15.20 -3.15 41.52
C VAL A 43 -16.69 -3.46 41.71
N TRP A 44 -17.30 -4.27 40.84
CA TRP A 44 -18.74 -4.51 40.87
C TRP A 44 -19.12 -5.46 42.03
N ARG A 45 -19.44 -4.84 43.17
CA ARG A 45 -19.87 -5.52 44.40
C ARG A 45 -21.09 -4.85 45.01
N CYS A 46 -21.99 -5.63 45.55
CA CYS A 46 -23.06 -5.18 46.44
C CYS A 46 -23.12 -6.10 47.65
N GLN A 47 -23.99 -5.81 48.61
CA GLN A 47 -24.19 -6.65 49.80
C GLN A 47 -24.64 -8.08 49.45
N HIS A 48 -25.27 -8.30 48.29
CA HIS A 48 -25.79 -9.60 47.86
C HIS A 48 -24.83 -10.42 46.97
N TYR A 49 -23.91 -9.77 46.23
CA TYR A 49 -23.14 -10.41 45.17
C TYR A 49 -21.82 -9.65 44.92
N GLN A 50 -20.75 -10.39 44.58
CA GLN A 50 -19.43 -9.83 44.30
C GLN A 50 -18.84 -10.46 43.03
N CYS A 51 -18.35 -9.62 42.12
CA CYS A 51 -17.62 -10.08 40.94
C CYS A 51 -16.20 -10.52 41.32
N THR A 52 -15.76 -11.68 40.84
CA THR A 52 -14.39 -12.20 41.04
C THR A 52 -13.53 -12.13 39.77
N LYS A 53 -14.09 -11.62 38.67
CA LYS A 53 -13.45 -11.51 37.36
C LYS A 53 -12.66 -10.21 37.19
N LEU A 54 -11.79 -10.19 36.18
CA LEU A 54 -11.04 -8.98 35.81
C LEU A 54 -11.96 -7.91 35.22
N CYS A 55 -11.54 -6.66 35.27
CA CYS A 55 -12.32 -5.56 34.72
C CYS A 55 -12.56 -5.70 33.21
N SER A 56 -11.64 -6.31 32.46
CA SER A 56 -11.79 -6.60 31.03
C SER A 56 -12.75 -7.76 30.71
N GLU A 57 -12.92 -8.70 31.63
CA GLU A 57 -13.70 -9.92 31.38
C GLU A 57 -15.20 -9.71 31.65
N PRO A 58 -16.10 -10.43 30.95
CA PRO A 58 -17.52 -10.41 31.25
C PRO A 58 -17.75 -10.76 32.73
N CYS A 59 -18.54 -9.94 33.42
CA CYS A 59 -18.79 -10.11 34.84
C CYS A 59 -19.57 -11.42 35.08
N ASN A 60 -19.17 -12.20 36.08
CA ASN A 60 -19.79 -13.48 36.43
C ASN A 60 -20.99 -13.36 37.41
N ARG A 61 -21.48 -12.14 37.62
CA ARG A 61 -22.50 -11.82 38.60
C ARG A 61 -23.78 -11.34 37.89
N PRO A 62 -24.98 -11.73 38.35
CA PRO A 62 -26.24 -11.17 37.84
C PRO A 62 -26.52 -9.74 38.36
N PRO A 63 -27.32 -8.94 37.62
CA PRO A 63 -27.86 -7.68 38.11
C PRO A 63 -28.61 -7.85 39.43
N CYS A 64 -28.49 -6.88 40.34
CA CYS A 64 -29.25 -6.88 41.58
C CYS A 64 -30.54 -6.07 41.39
N TYR A 65 -31.68 -6.67 41.73
CA TYR A 65 -33.00 -6.05 41.68
C TYR A 65 -33.50 -5.57 43.05
N VAL A 66 -32.64 -5.64 44.09
CA VAL A 66 -33.00 -5.20 45.44
C VAL A 66 -33.01 -3.67 45.51
N PRO A 67 -34.07 -3.03 46.03
CA PRO A 67 -34.13 -1.58 46.20
C PRO A 67 -32.99 -1.03 47.04
N CYS A 68 -32.57 0.20 46.75
CA CYS A 68 -31.59 0.89 47.57
C CYS A 68 -32.21 1.37 48.88
N THR A 69 -31.62 1.03 50.02
CA THR A 69 -32.08 1.48 51.36
C THR A 69 -31.52 2.85 51.78
N LYS A 70 -30.83 3.55 50.88
CA LYS A 70 -30.24 4.86 51.16
C LYS A 70 -31.27 5.98 51.03
N LEU A 71 -31.09 7.02 51.84
CA LEU A 71 -31.84 8.28 51.72
C LEU A 71 -31.05 9.25 50.82
N LEU A 72 -31.77 9.95 49.95
CA LEU A 72 -31.21 11.02 49.12
C LEU A 72 -30.97 12.28 49.96
N VAL A 73 -30.24 13.25 49.41
CA VAL A 73 -29.92 14.52 50.09
C VAL A 73 -31.20 15.31 50.46
N CYS A 74 -32.28 15.11 49.71
CA CYS A 74 -33.61 15.67 50.00
C CYS A 74 -34.37 14.95 51.13
N GLY A 75 -33.80 13.93 51.77
CA GLY A 75 -34.41 13.18 52.87
C GLY A 75 -35.37 12.05 52.44
N HIS A 76 -35.62 11.91 51.14
CA HIS A 76 -36.53 10.89 50.60
C HIS A 76 -35.84 9.56 50.26
N PRO A 77 -36.59 8.43 50.23
CA PRO A 77 -36.07 7.14 49.84
C PRO A 77 -35.53 7.15 48.39
N CYS A 78 -34.40 6.48 48.19
CA CYS A 78 -33.80 6.32 46.88
C CYS A 78 -34.69 5.46 45.96
N ILE A 79 -34.89 5.93 44.73
CA ILE A 79 -35.65 5.23 43.68
C ILE A 79 -34.79 4.25 42.85
N GLY A 80 -33.51 4.14 43.19
CA GLY A 80 -32.54 3.29 42.52
C GLY A 80 -32.37 1.92 43.16
N LEU A 81 -31.42 1.15 42.62
CA LEU A 81 -31.15 -0.23 43.03
C LEU A 81 -29.86 -0.35 43.86
N CYS A 82 -29.74 -1.48 44.57
CA CYS A 82 -28.58 -1.80 45.39
C CYS A 82 -27.35 -2.10 44.51
N GLY A 83 -26.25 -1.38 44.77
CA GLY A 83 -24.99 -1.55 44.04
C GLY A 83 -24.84 -0.67 42.79
N GLU A 84 -25.80 0.22 42.53
CA GLU A 84 -25.77 1.21 41.46
C GLU A 84 -25.57 2.63 42.01
N PRO A 85 -25.04 3.58 41.21
CA PRO A 85 -25.00 4.98 41.60
C PRO A 85 -26.43 5.49 41.85
N CYS A 86 -26.69 5.99 43.06
CA CYS A 86 -28.02 6.49 43.40
C CYS A 86 -28.38 7.69 42.52
N PRO A 87 -29.57 7.70 41.89
CA PRO A 87 -30.01 8.81 41.07
C PRO A 87 -30.08 10.09 41.91
N LYS A 88 -29.57 11.20 41.35
CA LYS A 88 -29.64 12.52 42.02
C LYS A 88 -31.06 13.06 42.14
N LYS A 89 -31.98 12.58 41.31
CA LYS A 89 -33.38 13.02 41.26
C LYS A 89 -34.26 12.09 42.10
N CYS A 90 -35.21 12.69 42.82
CA CYS A 90 -36.16 11.98 43.67
C CYS A 90 -37.55 12.05 43.05
N ARG A 91 -38.34 10.97 43.18
CA ARG A 91 -39.74 10.93 42.75
C ARG A 91 -40.62 11.99 43.41
N ILE A 92 -40.30 12.43 44.62
CA ILE A 92 -41.13 13.40 45.35
C ILE A 92 -40.76 14.85 44.99
N CYS A 93 -39.47 15.14 44.81
CA CYS A 93 -38.99 16.49 44.50
C CYS A 93 -38.96 16.82 42.99
N HIS A 94 -38.92 15.79 42.13
CA HIS A 94 -38.76 15.92 40.68
C HIS A 94 -39.74 14.98 39.95
N MET A 95 -41.03 15.08 40.27
CA MET A 95 -42.08 14.28 39.60
C MET A 95 -42.02 14.46 38.08
N ASP A 96 -41.98 15.70 37.60
CA ASP A 96 -42.07 16.04 36.17
C ASP A 96 -40.96 15.47 35.28
N GLU A 97 -39.78 15.18 35.84
CA GLU A 97 -38.63 14.67 35.09
C GLU A 97 -38.51 13.14 35.14
N VAL A 98 -39.22 12.50 36.08
CA VAL A 98 -39.22 11.05 36.29
C VAL A 98 -40.47 10.41 35.66
N THR A 99 -41.50 11.20 35.38
CA THR A 99 -42.71 10.82 34.64
C THR A 99 -42.66 11.19 33.16
N GLN A 100 -41.50 11.55 32.61
CA GLN A 100 -41.37 11.79 31.17
C GLN A 100 -41.39 10.46 30.41
N ILE A 101 -42.61 9.97 30.14
CA ILE A 101 -42.94 8.70 29.51
C ILE A 101 -42.14 8.51 28.22
N PHE A 102 -40.98 7.84 28.30
CA PHE A 102 -40.15 7.53 27.13
C PHE A 102 -40.42 6.12 26.62
N PHE A 103 -40.80 5.19 27.52
CA PHE A 103 -41.04 3.77 27.18
C PHE A 103 -42.41 3.22 27.63
N GLY A 104 -43.27 4.02 28.28
CA GLY A 104 -44.65 3.62 28.62
C GLY A 104 -44.83 2.78 29.91
N PHE A 105 -43.79 2.58 30.71
CA PHE A 105 -43.81 1.75 31.94
C PHE A 105 -43.53 2.56 33.23
N GLU A 106 -43.54 3.89 33.16
CA GLU A 106 -43.07 4.78 34.23
C GLU A 106 -44.12 5.10 35.31
N ASP A 107 -45.39 4.72 35.08
CA ASP A 107 -46.52 5.07 35.95
C ASP A 107 -46.68 4.14 37.17
N GLU A 108 -45.88 3.09 37.29
CA GLU A 108 -46.02 2.14 38.40
C GLU A 108 -45.50 2.72 39.73
N PRO A 109 -46.22 2.51 40.86
CA PRO A 109 -45.78 2.94 42.18
C PRO A 109 -44.47 2.27 42.62
N ASP A 110 -44.10 1.14 42.01
CA ASP A 110 -42.84 0.44 42.29
C ASP A 110 -41.79 0.54 41.19
N ALA A 111 -42.00 1.40 40.19
CA ALA A 111 -40.99 1.65 39.15
C ALA A 111 -39.65 2.05 39.79
N ARG A 112 -38.57 1.44 39.30
CA ARG A 112 -37.20 1.68 39.75
C ARG A 112 -36.40 2.25 38.58
N PHE A 113 -35.42 3.08 38.93
CA PHE A 113 -34.70 3.88 37.94
C PHE A 113 -33.19 3.69 38.04
N VAL A 114 -32.54 3.64 36.87
CA VAL A 114 -31.07 3.59 36.73
C VAL A 114 -30.60 4.88 36.12
N GLN A 115 -29.56 5.48 36.70
CA GLN A 115 -28.89 6.64 36.12
C GLN A 115 -27.64 6.19 35.34
N LEU A 116 -27.56 6.56 34.06
CA LEU A 116 -26.37 6.30 33.24
C LEU A 116 -25.22 7.22 33.66
N GLU A 117 -24.04 6.68 33.95
CA GLU A 117 -22.88 7.49 34.38
C GLU A 117 -22.36 8.42 33.25
N ASP A 118 -22.47 7.99 31.99
CA ASP A 118 -21.90 8.72 30.85
C ASP A 118 -22.68 9.98 30.45
N CYS A 119 -24.00 9.98 30.65
CA CYS A 119 -24.88 11.08 30.22
C CYS A 119 -25.83 11.59 31.32
N SER A 120 -25.80 11.00 32.52
CA SER A 120 -26.64 11.34 33.68
C SER A 120 -28.16 11.25 33.45
N HIS A 121 -28.61 10.72 32.32
CA HIS A 121 -30.01 10.42 32.05
C HIS A 121 -30.50 9.25 32.91
N ILE A 122 -31.78 9.30 33.26
CA ILE A 122 -32.44 8.35 34.14
C ILE A 122 -33.44 7.56 33.29
N PHE A 123 -33.44 6.24 33.43
CA PHE A 123 -34.37 5.36 32.73
C PHE A 123 -34.96 4.34 33.70
N GLU A 124 -36.17 3.88 33.41
CA GLU A 124 -36.79 2.77 34.10
C GLU A 124 -36.03 1.46 33.80
N VAL A 125 -35.89 0.63 34.83
CA VAL A 125 -35.06 -0.59 34.82
C VAL A 125 -35.52 -1.60 33.75
N GLN A 126 -36.82 -1.92 33.69
CA GLN A 126 -37.35 -2.92 32.76
C GLN A 126 -37.24 -2.47 31.31
N ALA A 127 -37.54 -1.20 31.02
CA ALA A 127 -37.41 -0.57 29.73
C ALA A 127 -35.95 -0.58 29.24
N LEU A 128 -35.02 -0.21 30.11
CA LEU A 128 -33.59 -0.21 29.76
C LEU A 128 -33.03 -1.64 29.64
N ASP A 129 -33.49 -2.58 30.47
CA ASP A 129 -33.14 -4.01 30.35
C ASP A 129 -33.63 -4.57 29.01
N ARG A 130 -34.85 -4.26 28.55
CA ARG A 130 -35.35 -4.65 27.22
C ARG A 130 -34.49 -4.02 26.11
N TYR A 131 -34.24 -2.72 26.16
CA TYR A 131 -33.42 -2.03 25.15
C TYR A 131 -31.98 -2.60 25.04
N MET A 132 -31.38 -2.96 26.18
CA MET A 132 -30.03 -3.52 26.22
C MET A 132 -29.99 -4.99 25.78
N ASN A 133 -31.04 -5.76 26.03
CA ASN A 133 -31.16 -7.17 25.65
C ASN A 133 -31.73 -7.37 24.23
N GLU A 134 -32.42 -6.40 23.66
CA GLU A 134 -32.88 -6.42 22.27
C GLU A 134 -31.67 -6.49 21.32
N GLN A 135 -31.41 -7.69 20.82
CA GLN A 135 -30.54 -7.95 19.69
C GLN A 135 -31.38 -7.75 18.42
N LYS A 136 -31.30 -6.56 17.82
CA LYS A 136 -31.75 -6.42 16.43
C LYS A 136 -30.69 -7.11 15.57
N ASP A 137 -30.97 -8.32 15.11
CA ASP A 137 -30.11 -9.12 14.21
C ASP A 137 -29.80 -8.40 12.88
N ASP A 138 -30.53 -7.32 12.55
CA ASP A 138 -30.39 -6.58 11.30
C ASP A 138 -29.26 -5.54 11.28
N GLU A 139 -28.60 -5.25 12.40
CA GLU A 139 -27.45 -4.33 12.40
C GLU A 139 -26.15 -5.09 12.06
N VAL A 140 -25.86 -5.22 10.77
CA VAL A 140 -24.59 -5.70 10.19
C VAL A 140 -23.35 -4.96 10.78
N ALA A 141 -23.55 -3.81 11.42
CA ALA A 141 -22.50 -3.01 12.04
C ALA A 141 -22.48 -3.19 13.57
N ILE A 142 -21.41 -3.78 14.10
CA ILE A 142 -21.10 -3.84 15.54
C ILE A 142 -20.99 -2.39 16.07
N ARG A 143 -22.05 -1.92 16.72
CA ARG A 143 -22.13 -0.58 17.33
C ARG A 143 -22.39 -0.71 18.82
N LEU A 144 -21.76 0.16 19.60
CA LEU A 144 -22.08 0.30 21.02
C LEU A 144 -23.51 0.85 21.15
N LYS A 145 -24.29 0.29 22.09
CA LYS A 145 -25.61 0.81 22.44
C LYS A 145 -25.47 2.25 22.91
N VAL A 146 -26.37 3.11 22.42
CA VAL A 146 -26.37 4.55 22.69
C VAL A 146 -27.51 4.89 23.63
N CYS A 147 -27.37 5.99 24.36
CA CYS A 147 -28.47 6.53 25.14
C CYS A 147 -29.60 6.99 24.19
N PRO A 148 -30.86 6.56 24.40
CA PRO A 148 -31.98 6.94 23.53
C PRO A 148 -32.22 8.46 23.44
N ILE A 149 -31.94 9.19 24.53
CA ILE A 149 -32.19 10.64 24.61
C ILE A 149 -31.08 11.45 23.95
N CYS A 150 -29.81 11.15 24.26
CA CYS A 150 -28.68 11.99 23.86
C CYS A 150 -27.72 11.34 22.86
N GLN A 151 -27.98 10.11 22.44
CA GLN A 151 -27.18 9.34 21.48
C GLN A 151 -25.70 9.14 21.92
N VAL A 152 -25.40 9.34 23.20
CA VAL A 152 -24.06 9.12 23.77
C VAL A 152 -23.88 7.61 23.95
N PRO A 153 -22.79 7.00 23.43
CA PRO A 153 -22.50 5.58 23.62
C PRO A 153 -22.34 5.23 25.10
N ILE A 154 -23.06 4.19 25.54
CA ILE A 154 -23.01 3.68 26.91
C ILE A 154 -21.73 2.84 27.04
N ARG A 155 -20.77 3.32 27.84
CA ARG A 155 -19.47 2.67 28.05
C ARG A 155 -19.25 2.30 29.51
N LYS A 156 -19.78 3.11 30.41
CA LYS A 156 -19.58 2.96 31.86
C LYS A 156 -20.93 2.69 32.52
N ASN A 157 -21.26 1.41 32.64
CA ASN A 157 -22.34 0.96 33.49
C ASN A 157 -22.01 -0.42 34.05
N LEU A 158 -22.08 -0.58 35.37
CA LEU A 158 -21.78 -1.84 36.04
C LEU A 158 -22.85 -2.90 35.78
N ARG A 159 -24.14 -2.50 35.72
CA ARG A 159 -25.28 -3.38 35.50
C ARG A 159 -25.22 -4.07 34.15
N TYR A 160 -24.98 -3.29 33.09
CA TYR A 160 -24.84 -3.79 31.72
C TYR A 160 -23.38 -4.10 31.36
N GLY A 161 -22.51 -4.24 32.36
CA GLY A 161 -21.08 -4.43 32.16
C GLY A 161 -20.78 -5.64 31.28
N THR A 162 -21.53 -6.73 31.39
CA THR A 162 -21.35 -7.92 30.56
C THR A 162 -21.64 -7.64 29.08
N SER A 163 -22.78 -7.02 28.75
CA SER A 163 -23.14 -6.67 27.36
C SER A 163 -22.18 -5.64 26.76
N ILE A 164 -21.79 -4.62 27.54
CA ILE A 164 -20.83 -3.60 27.09
C ILE A 164 -19.46 -4.24 26.81
N LYS A 165 -18.96 -5.10 27.71
CA LYS A 165 -17.66 -5.78 27.53
C LYS A 165 -17.67 -6.73 26.34
N GLN A 166 -18.75 -7.48 26.14
CA GLN A 166 -18.91 -8.34 24.96
C GLN A 166 -18.83 -7.53 23.65
N ARG A 167 -19.53 -6.38 23.58
CA ARG A 167 -19.44 -5.50 22.41
C ARG A 167 -18.06 -4.87 22.24
N LEU A 168 -17.37 -4.54 23.33
CA LEU A 168 -15.98 -4.04 23.27
C LEU A 168 -15.03 -5.14 22.74
N GLU A 169 -15.19 -6.38 23.19
CA GLU A 169 -14.44 -7.54 22.71
C GLU A 169 -14.69 -7.80 21.22
N GLU A 170 -15.94 -7.77 20.75
CA GLU A 170 -16.29 -7.84 19.33
C GLU A 170 -15.59 -6.74 18.50
N ILE A 171 -15.55 -5.50 19.03
CA ILE A 171 -14.83 -4.39 18.39
C ILE A 171 -13.32 -4.65 18.36
N GLU A 172 -12.74 -5.22 19.41
CA GLU A 172 -11.30 -5.56 19.43
C GLU A 172 -10.96 -6.67 18.42
N ILE A 173 -11.82 -7.69 18.29
CA ILE A 173 -11.66 -8.75 17.28
C ILE A 173 -11.72 -8.17 15.86
N ILE A 174 -12.63 -7.23 15.59
CA ILE A 174 -12.65 -6.53 14.29
C ILE A 174 -11.36 -5.74 14.07
N LYS A 175 -10.88 -5.02 15.08
CA LYS A 175 -9.62 -4.26 14.96
C LYS A 175 -8.45 -5.18 14.67
N GLU A 176 -8.39 -6.34 15.30
CA GLU A 176 -7.38 -7.36 15.03
C GLU A 176 -7.47 -7.86 13.58
N LYS A 177 -8.68 -8.19 13.10
CA LYS A 177 -8.90 -8.58 11.70
C LYS A 177 -8.50 -7.48 10.69
N ILE A 178 -8.79 -6.22 11.01
CA ILE A 178 -8.44 -5.07 10.14
C ILE A 178 -6.94 -4.79 10.17
N GLN A 179 -6.28 -4.96 11.32
CA GLN A 179 -4.83 -4.79 11.44
C GLN A 179 -4.06 -5.96 10.79
N GLY A 180 -4.67 -7.14 10.75
CA GLY A 180 -4.07 -8.39 10.26
C GLY A 180 -3.38 -9.18 11.37
N SER A 181 -3.13 -10.46 11.11
CA SER A 181 -2.50 -11.34 12.10
C SER A 181 -1.03 -10.95 12.29
N ALA A 182 -0.52 -10.97 13.53
CA ALA A 182 0.87 -10.62 13.82
C ALA A 182 1.90 -11.43 12.99
N GLY A 183 1.60 -12.70 12.69
CA GLY A 183 2.42 -13.54 11.83
C GLY A 183 2.41 -13.12 10.36
N GLU A 184 1.26 -12.69 9.82
CA GLU A 184 1.14 -12.21 8.43
C GLU A 184 1.87 -10.88 8.25
N ILE A 185 1.78 -10.00 9.26
CA ILE A 185 2.50 -8.72 9.31
C ILE A 185 4.01 -8.99 9.31
N ALA A 186 4.50 -9.88 10.17
CA ALA A 186 5.93 -10.21 10.24
C ALA A 186 6.46 -10.81 8.93
N THR A 187 5.74 -11.78 8.36
CA THR A 187 6.11 -12.41 7.08
C THR A 187 6.12 -11.39 5.94
N SER A 188 5.11 -10.53 5.87
CA SER A 188 5.02 -9.48 4.85
C SER A 188 6.09 -8.41 5.03
N GLN A 189 6.43 -8.04 6.27
CA GLN A 189 7.50 -7.09 6.59
C GLN A 189 8.87 -7.64 6.17
N GLU A 190 9.13 -8.92 6.41
CA GLU A 190 10.37 -9.57 5.97
C GLU A 190 10.45 -9.66 4.45
N ARG A 191 9.36 -10.05 3.79
CA ARG A 191 9.24 -10.03 2.32
C ARG A 191 9.53 -8.64 1.74
N LEU A 192 8.95 -7.58 2.30
CA LEU A 192 9.14 -6.21 1.83
C LEU A 192 10.56 -5.70 2.08
N LYS A 193 11.20 -6.08 3.20
CA LYS A 193 12.62 -5.79 3.44
C LYS A 193 13.51 -6.46 2.40
N ALA A 194 13.29 -7.75 2.13
CA ALA A 194 14.04 -8.48 1.09
C ALA A 194 13.83 -7.86 -0.30
N LEU A 195 12.60 -7.42 -0.61
CA LEU A 195 12.28 -6.75 -1.86
C LEU A 195 13.01 -5.41 -1.97
N LEU A 196 13.02 -4.60 -0.90
CA LEU A 196 13.70 -3.31 -0.85
C LEU A 196 15.22 -3.46 -1.05
N GLU A 197 15.86 -4.42 -0.37
CA GLU A 197 17.31 -4.68 -0.50
C GLU A 197 17.68 -5.19 -1.90
N ARG A 198 16.78 -5.87 -2.62
CA ARG A 198 17.00 -6.28 -4.02
C ARG A 198 17.01 -5.10 -5.00
N LYS A 199 16.36 -3.98 -4.67
CA LYS A 199 16.22 -2.81 -5.57
C LYS A 199 17.41 -1.85 -5.43
N SER A 200 18.57 -2.27 -5.93
CA SER A 200 19.82 -1.49 -5.89
C SER A 200 19.72 -0.11 -6.55
N LEU A 201 18.92 0.04 -7.62
CA LEU A 201 18.71 1.31 -8.31
C LEU A 201 18.05 2.37 -7.40
N LEU A 202 17.12 1.95 -6.55
CA LEU A 202 16.44 2.83 -5.60
C LEU A 202 17.44 3.34 -4.55
N HIS A 203 18.31 2.45 -4.05
CA HIS A 203 19.36 2.83 -3.10
C HIS A 203 20.36 3.84 -3.69
N GLN A 204 20.70 3.69 -4.98
CA GLN A 204 21.69 4.55 -5.64
C GLN A 204 21.13 5.92 -6.05
N LEU A 205 19.87 5.97 -6.51
CA LEU A 205 19.28 7.18 -7.08
C LEU A 205 18.42 7.97 -6.07
N LEU A 206 17.82 7.29 -5.08
CA LEU A 206 16.89 7.86 -4.11
C LEU A 206 17.22 7.37 -2.68
N PRO A 207 18.36 7.77 -2.11
CA PRO A 207 18.82 7.26 -0.81
C PRO A 207 17.95 7.73 0.37
N GLU A 208 17.38 8.94 0.30
CA GLU A 208 16.50 9.47 1.35
C GLU A 208 15.19 8.69 1.44
N ASP A 209 14.57 8.37 0.29
CA ASP A 209 13.35 7.57 0.23
C ASP A 209 13.61 6.12 0.67
N PHE A 210 14.76 5.54 0.30
CA PHE A 210 15.18 4.21 0.77
C PHE A 210 15.24 4.15 2.30
N LEU A 211 15.88 5.15 2.93
CA LEU A 211 16.02 5.22 4.37
C LEU A 211 14.66 5.40 5.05
N MET A 212 13.81 6.27 4.52
CA MET A 212 12.45 6.48 5.01
C MET A 212 11.61 5.19 4.97
N LEU A 213 11.71 4.41 3.89
CA LEU A 213 11.01 3.12 3.77
C LEU A 213 11.56 2.08 4.75
N LYS A 214 12.89 2.05 4.95
CA LYS A 214 13.53 1.16 5.92
C LYS A 214 13.13 1.49 7.36
N GLU A 215 13.07 2.77 7.72
CA GLU A 215 12.58 3.23 9.02
C GLU A 215 11.11 2.88 9.24
N LYS A 216 10.25 3.07 8.23
CA LYS A 216 8.85 2.66 8.29
C LYS A 216 8.72 1.15 8.49
N LEU A 217 9.47 0.34 7.75
CA LEU A 217 9.53 -1.12 7.91
C LEU A 217 10.18 -1.56 9.22
N ALA A 218 10.85 -0.70 9.98
CA ALA A 218 11.40 -1.03 11.30
C ALA A 218 10.40 -0.83 12.44
N GLN A 219 9.28 -0.16 12.19
CA GLN A 219 8.26 0.10 13.20
C GLN A 219 7.52 -1.18 13.60
N LYS A 220 7.26 -1.34 14.91
CA LYS A 220 6.64 -2.55 15.47
C LYS A 220 5.10 -2.56 15.42
N ASN A 221 4.46 -1.41 15.16
CA ASN A 221 3.01 -1.25 15.21
C ASN A 221 2.41 -1.04 13.80
N LEU A 222 2.93 -1.75 12.79
CA LEU A 222 2.44 -1.64 11.40
C LEU A 222 1.17 -2.48 11.22
N SER A 223 0.15 -1.91 10.60
CA SER A 223 -1.01 -2.67 10.12
C SER A 223 -0.76 -3.24 8.72
N VAL A 224 -1.55 -4.24 8.30
CA VAL A 224 -1.56 -4.74 6.91
C VAL A 224 -1.79 -3.60 5.91
N LYS A 225 -2.64 -2.62 6.26
CA LYS A 225 -2.83 -1.43 5.44
C LYS A 225 -1.54 -0.61 5.30
N ASP A 226 -0.80 -0.41 6.39
CA ASP A 226 0.50 0.30 6.34
C ASP A 226 1.54 -0.45 5.50
N LEU A 227 1.58 -1.78 5.60
CA LEU A 227 2.46 -2.60 4.76
C LEU A 227 2.09 -2.50 3.27
N GLY A 228 0.80 -2.51 2.94
CA GLY A 228 0.33 -2.27 1.58
C GLY A 228 0.70 -0.88 1.06
N LEU A 229 0.74 0.14 1.92
CA LEU A 229 1.24 1.47 1.53
C LEU A 229 2.73 1.43 1.23
N VAL A 230 3.52 0.79 2.09
CA VAL A 230 4.96 0.63 1.88
C VAL A 230 5.25 -0.13 0.60
N GLU A 231 4.52 -1.21 0.31
CA GLU A 231 4.64 -1.96 -0.94
C GLU A 231 4.39 -1.09 -2.17
N ASN A 232 3.30 -0.29 -2.13
CA ASN A 232 3.02 0.67 -3.19
C ASN A 232 4.14 1.71 -3.33
N TYR A 233 4.65 2.28 -2.23
CA TYR A 233 5.79 3.19 -2.29
C TYR A 233 7.03 2.54 -2.91
N ILE A 234 7.41 1.33 -2.48
CA ILE A 234 8.56 0.62 -3.04
C ILE A 234 8.38 0.44 -4.56
N SER A 235 7.20 0.01 -5.00
CA SER A 235 6.90 -0.14 -6.42
C SER A 235 7.03 1.20 -7.16
N PHE A 236 6.42 2.27 -6.67
CA PHE A 236 6.44 3.57 -7.35
C PHE A 236 7.85 4.18 -7.40
N TYR A 237 8.59 4.15 -6.29
CA TYR A 237 9.96 4.65 -6.25
C TYR A 237 10.91 3.81 -7.12
N ASP A 238 10.68 2.50 -7.24
CA ASP A 238 11.47 1.62 -8.12
C ASP A 238 11.23 1.94 -9.61
N HIS A 239 9.98 2.23 -10.00
CA HIS A 239 9.67 2.70 -11.35
C HIS A 239 10.30 4.07 -11.60
N LEU A 240 10.20 5.01 -10.65
CA LEU A 240 10.86 6.31 -10.77
C LEU A 240 12.37 6.16 -10.92
N ALA A 241 13.03 5.34 -10.09
CA ALA A 241 14.46 5.08 -10.20
C ALA A 241 14.84 4.50 -11.57
N SER A 242 14.02 3.60 -12.12
CA SER A 242 14.23 3.04 -13.47
C SER A 242 14.09 4.10 -14.58
N LEU A 243 13.15 5.04 -14.43
CA LEU A 243 12.99 6.17 -15.35
C LEU A 243 14.16 7.15 -15.24
N TRP A 244 14.63 7.45 -14.03
CA TRP A 244 15.81 8.27 -13.78
C TRP A 244 17.08 7.67 -14.38
N ASP A 245 17.26 6.35 -14.30
CA ASP A 245 18.41 5.69 -14.94
C ASP A 245 18.32 5.76 -16.49
N SER A 246 17.11 5.59 -17.03
CA SER A 246 16.86 5.71 -18.46
C SER A 246 17.12 7.12 -18.99
N LEU A 247 16.88 8.14 -18.16
CA LEU A 247 17.19 9.54 -18.50
C LEU A 247 18.69 9.81 -18.71
N LYS A 248 19.58 9.10 -18.02
CA LYS A 248 21.05 9.27 -18.22
C LYS A 248 21.48 8.96 -19.66
N LYS A 249 20.67 8.24 -20.42
CA LYS A 249 20.95 7.82 -21.80
C LYS A 249 20.39 8.79 -22.85
N MET A 250 19.74 9.90 -22.44
CA MET A 250 18.99 10.84 -23.29
C MET A 250 19.81 12.03 -23.82
N HIS A 251 19.20 12.86 -24.67
CA HIS A 251 19.69 14.19 -25.08
C HIS A 251 19.33 15.25 -24.03
N VAL A 252 20.21 16.24 -23.85
CA VAL A 252 20.19 17.24 -22.75
C VAL A 252 18.89 18.07 -22.69
N LEU A 253 18.25 18.37 -23.83
CA LEU A 253 17.06 19.22 -23.89
C LEU A 253 15.77 18.47 -23.53
N GLU A 254 15.64 17.23 -23.96
CA GLU A 254 14.47 16.38 -23.66
C GLU A 254 14.54 15.82 -22.24
N GLU A 255 15.76 15.53 -21.77
CA GLU A 255 16.03 15.13 -20.39
C GLU A 255 15.49 16.15 -19.39
N LYS A 256 15.71 17.45 -19.62
CA LYS A 256 15.20 18.51 -18.72
C LYS A 256 13.67 18.50 -18.60
N ARG A 257 12.95 18.29 -19.71
CA ARG A 257 11.47 18.28 -19.70
C ARG A 257 10.90 17.10 -18.92
N VAL A 258 11.44 15.90 -19.18
CA VAL A 258 10.99 14.69 -18.47
C VAL A 258 11.41 14.74 -17.00
N ARG A 259 12.60 15.28 -16.71
CA ARG A 259 13.11 15.49 -15.35
C ARG A 259 12.15 16.32 -14.48
N THR A 260 11.71 17.49 -14.97
CA THR A 260 10.76 18.33 -14.21
C THR A 260 9.46 17.58 -13.88
N ARG A 261 8.96 16.73 -14.78
CA ARG A 261 7.76 15.93 -14.49
C ARG A 261 8.01 14.81 -13.48
N LEU A 262 9.15 14.13 -13.56
CA LEU A 262 9.53 13.12 -12.56
C LEU A 262 9.68 13.75 -11.17
N GLU A 263 10.23 14.96 -11.08
CA GLU A 263 10.31 15.72 -9.82
C GLU A 263 8.92 16.07 -9.28
N GLN A 264 7.97 16.47 -10.13
CA GLN A 264 6.58 16.72 -9.72
C GLN A 264 5.89 15.47 -9.16
N VAL A 265 6.11 14.31 -9.81
CA VAL A 265 5.58 13.02 -9.33
C VAL A 265 6.24 12.62 -8.01
N HIS A 266 7.55 12.83 -7.87
CA HIS A 266 8.30 12.56 -6.65
C HIS A 266 7.82 13.45 -5.48
N GLU A 267 7.65 14.75 -5.69
CA GLU A 267 7.16 15.69 -4.68
C GLU A 267 5.73 15.34 -4.25
N TRP A 268 4.87 14.94 -5.20
CA TRP A 268 3.53 14.47 -4.88
C TRP A 268 3.56 13.14 -4.09
N LEU A 269 4.50 12.25 -4.40
CA LEU A 269 4.71 11.00 -3.68
C LEU A 269 5.16 11.23 -2.23
N ALA A 270 6.06 12.19 -2.01
CA ALA A 270 6.66 12.52 -0.72
C ALA A 270 5.67 13.13 0.30
N LYS A 271 4.46 13.54 -0.12
CA LYS A 271 3.44 14.09 0.78
C LYS A 271 3.02 13.07 1.84
N LYS A 272 3.06 13.49 3.12
CA LYS A 272 2.63 12.65 4.25
C LYS A 272 1.14 12.32 4.15
N ARG A 273 0.80 11.03 4.04
CA ARG A 273 -0.57 10.52 3.96
C ARG A 273 -0.76 9.24 4.77
N LEU A 274 -1.99 9.00 5.18
CA LEU A 274 -2.42 7.83 5.94
C LEU A 274 -2.78 6.64 5.05
N SER A 275 -3.24 6.88 3.82
CA SER A 275 -3.53 5.86 2.82
C SER A 275 -3.61 6.49 1.43
N PHE A 276 -3.44 5.69 0.38
CA PHE A 276 -3.85 6.10 -0.97
C PHE A 276 -5.32 5.73 -1.19
N THR A 277 -6.07 6.60 -1.84
CA THR A 277 -7.38 6.25 -2.39
C THR A 277 -7.22 5.42 -3.67
N SER A 278 -8.26 4.66 -4.05
CA SER A 278 -8.25 3.89 -5.30
C SER A 278 -8.05 4.78 -6.53
N GLN A 279 -8.68 5.97 -6.51
CA GLN A 279 -8.54 6.95 -7.58
C GLN A 279 -7.10 7.48 -7.68
N GLU A 280 -6.49 7.86 -6.56
CA GLU A 280 -5.09 8.32 -6.52
C GLU A 280 -4.11 7.25 -6.99
N LEU A 281 -4.31 5.97 -6.62
CA LEU A 281 -3.48 4.86 -7.10
C LEU A 281 -3.60 4.69 -8.61
N SER A 282 -4.81 4.80 -9.16
CA SER A 282 -5.04 4.70 -10.59
C SER A 282 -4.35 5.84 -11.33
N ASP A 283 -4.58 7.09 -10.90
CA ASP A 283 -4.04 8.27 -11.56
C ASP A 283 -2.50 8.28 -11.52
N LEU A 284 -1.89 7.86 -10.39
CA LEU A 284 -0.43 7.76 -10.29
C LEU A 284 0.14 6.65 -11.19
N ARG A 285 -0.51 5.49 -11.27
CA ARG A 285 -0.08 4.40 -12.17
C ARG A 285 -0.12 4.85 -13.63
N SER A 286 -1.22 5.47 -14.04
CA SER A 286 -1.38 6.03 -15.39
C SER A 286 -0.32 7.09 -15.70
N GLU A 287 0.02 7.94 -14.74
CA GLU A 287 1.05 8.97 -14.92
C GLU A 287 2.46 8.38 -15.06
N ILE A 288 2.83 7.41 -14.23
CA ILE A 288 4.12 6.71 -14.33
C ILE A 288 4.21 5.96 -15.66
N GLN A 289 3.11 5.34 -16.09
CA GLN A 289 3.05 4.63 -17.37
C GLN A 289 3.18 5.61 -18.56
N ARG A 290 2.52 6.77 -18.50
CA ARG A 290 2.69 7.86 -19.48
C ARG A 290 4.14 8.31 -19.60
N LEU A 291 4.81 8.54 -18.47
CA LEU A 291 6.23 8.90 -18.44
C LEU A 291 7.13 7.77 -18.98
N THR A 292 6.76 6.51 -18.70
CA THR A 292 7.47 5.34 -19.24
C THR A 292 7.38 5.28 -20.77
N TYR A 293 6.19 5.49 -21.34
CA TYR A 293 6.02 5.58 -22.79
C TYR A 293 6.81 6.74 -23.39
N LEU A 294 6.81 7.90 -22.73
CA LEU A 294 7.54 9.07 -23.20
C LEU A 294 9.05 8.79 -23.25
N VAL A 295 9.63 8.27 -22.16
CA VAL A 295 11.05 7.90 -22.13
C VAL A 295 11.36 6.84 -23.18
N ASN A 296 10.49 5.85 -23.38
CA ASN A 296 10.67 4.81 -24.39
C ASN A 296 10.68 5.40 -25.82
N LEU A 297 9.72 6.27 -26.14
CA LEU A 297 9.62 6.96 -27.43
C LEU A 297 10.90 7.76 -27.74
N LEU A 298 11.34 8.57 -26.77
CA LEU A 298 12.53 9.41 -26.92
C LEU A 298 13.81 8.56 -27.08
N THR A 299 13.88 7.43 -26.38
CA THR A 299 14.99 6.46 -26.55
C THR A 299 15.02 5.87 -27.95
N ARG A 300 13.88 5.46 -28.48
CA ARG A 300 13.79 4.95 -29.85
C ARG A 300 14.14 6.01 -30.88
N TYR A 301 13.64 7.23 -30.70
CA TYR A 301 13.93 8.35 -31.60
C TYR A 301 15.43 8.63 -31.69
N LYS A 302 16.14 8.66 -30.55
CA LYS A 302 17.60 8.81 -30.51
C LYS A 302 18.36 7.68 -31.23
N ILE A 303 17.96 6.42 -31.01
CA ILE A 303 18.61 5.27 -31.68
C ILE A 303 18.46 5.37 -33.20
N ALA A 304 17.29 5.86 -33.64
CA ALA A 304 16.96 5.97 -35.04
C ALA A 304 17.41 7.27 -35.71
N GLU A 305 17.94 8.26 -34.97
CA GLU A 305 18.34 9.60 -35.45
C GLU A 305 19.28 9.54 -36.68
N LYS A 306 19.93 8.39 -36.94
CA LYS A 306 20.74 8.12 -38.15
C LYS A 306 19.98 7.62 -39.39
N LYS A 307 18.68 7.30 -39.31
CA LYS A 307 17.88 6.65 -40.37
C LYS A 307 16.43 7.15 -40.52
N VAL A 308 15.99 8.19 -39.79
CA VAL A 308 14.56 8.60 -39.79
C VAL A 308 14.16 9.32 -41.09
N LYS A 309 13.05 8.88 -41.71
CA LYS A 309 12.35 9.60 -42.79
C LYS A 309 11.39 10.64 -42.20
N ASP A 310 11.20 11.79 -42.85
CA ASP A 310 10.34 12.90 -42.39
C ASP A 310 8.92 12.49 -41.97
N SER A 311 8.34 11.45 -42.59
CA SER A 311 7.01 10.92 -42.24
C SER A 311 6.94 10.32 -40.82
N ILE A 312 8.03 9.71 -40.34
CA ILE A 312 8.10 9.08 -39.01
C ILE A 312 8.23 10.16 -37.92
N ALA A 313 8.86 11.29 -38.22
CA ALA A 313 8.99 12.41 -37.29
C ALA A 313 7.63 13.03 -36.94
N VAL A 314 6.68 13.06 -37.89
CA VAL A 314 5.31 13.56 -37.67
C VAL A 314 4.54 12.65 -36.71
N GLU A 315 4.64 11.32 -36.88
CA GLU A 315 3.99 10.36 -35.98
C GLU A 315 4.60 10.42 -34.56
N VAL A 316 5.93 10.50 -34.46
CA VAL A 316 6.63 10.67 -33.16
C VAL A 316 6.18 11.94 -32.46
N TYR A 317 6.09 13.07 -33.17
CA TYR A 317 5.61 14.33 -32.61
C TYR A 317 4.14 14.24 -32.17
N SER A 318 3.29 13.51 -32.91
CA SER A 318 1.88 13.30 -32.54
C SER A 318 1.75 12.54 -31.21
N VAL A 319 2.55 11.49 -31.02
CA VAL A 319 2.58 10.70 -29.78
C VAL A 319 3.19 11.52 -28.64
N GLN A 320 4.26 12.26 -28.91
CA GLN A 320 4.87 13.16 -27.94
C GLN A 320 3.87 14.21 -27.45
N ASN A 321 3.08 14.82 -28.33
CA ASN A 321 2.08 15.82 -27.94
C ASN A 321 0.99 15.22 -27.04
N ILE A 322 0.55 13.98 -27.30
CA ILE A 322 -0.41 13.28 -26.42
C ILE A 322 0.22 13.00 -25.05
N LEU A 323 1.45 12.49 -25.04
CA LEU A 323 2.17 12.15 -23.83
C LEU A 323 2.63 13.38 -23.03
N GLU A 324 2.73 14.55 -23.66
CA GLU A 324 3.12 15.80 -23.01
C GLU A 324 1.94 16.64 -22.50
N LYS A 325 0.69 16.31 -22.86
CA LYS A 325 -0.49 17.03 -22.37
C LYS A 325 -0.62 16.94 -20.85
N THR A 326 -1.09 18.02 -20.21
CA THR A 326 -1.33 18.09 -18.76
C THR A 326 -2.71 17.57 -18.34
N CYS A 327 -3.50 17.01 -19.26
CA CYS A 327 -4.81 16.43 -18.95
C CYS A 327 -4.67 15.00 -18.40
N LYS A 328 -5.75 14.49 -17.79
CA LYS A 328 -5.81 13.10 -17.30
C LYS A 328 -5.49 12.15 -18.46
N PHE A 329 -4.53 11.26 -18.25
CA PHE A 329 -4.22 10.18 -19.18
C PHE A 329 -5.34 9.15 -19.12
N THR A 330 -6.22 9.14 -20.13
CA THR A 330 -7.36 8.23 -20.16
C THR A 330 -6.97 6.88 -20.75
N GLN A 331 -7.81 5.87 -20.53
CA GLN A 331 -7.61 4.54 -21.12
C GLN A 331 -7.67 4.58 -22.66
N GLU A 332 -8.42 5.52 -23.23
CA GLU A 332 -8.50 5.76 -24.68
C GLU A 332 -7.18 6.34 -25.21
N ASP A 333 -6.58 7.31 -24.47
CA ASP A 333 -5.26 7.83 -24.81
C ASP A 333 -4.18 6.74 -24.72
N GLU A 334 -4.27 5.86 -23.72
CA GLU A 334 -3.36 4.73 -23.55
C GLU A 334 -3.42 3.75 -24.72
N GLN A 335 -4.63 3.36 -25.15
CA GLN A 335 -4.81 2.50 -26.32
C GLN A 335 -4.27 3.14 -27.59
N LEU A 336 -4.56 4.43 -27.81
CA LEU A 336 -4.07 5.16 -28.98
C LEU A 336 -2.53 5.26 -28.98
N VAL A 337 -1.92 5.54 -27.83
CA VAL A 337 -0.46 5.56 -27.68
C VAL A 337 0.12 4.17 -27.91
N GLN A 338 -0.52 3.12 -27.41
CA GLN A 338 -0.05 1.75 -27.58
C GLN A 338 -0.12 1.32 -29.05
N GLU A 339 -1.23 1.55 -29.74
CA GLU A 339 -1.38 1.27 -31.17
C GLU A 339 -0.31 2.01 -32.00
N LYS A 340 -0.12 3.30 -31.73
CA LYS A 340 0.92 4.09 -32.40
C LYS A 340 2.32 3.62 -32.05
N MET A 341 2.57 3.20 -30.81
CA MET A 341 3.86 2.65 -30.40
C MET A 341 4.12 1.28 -31.05
N GLU A 342 3.11 0.43 -31.24
CA GLU A 342 3.22 -0.83 -31.99
C GLU A 342 3.52 -0.57 -33.47
N ALA A 343 2.84 0.39 -34.10
CA ALA A 343 3.16 0.83 -35.47
C ALA A 343 4.60 1.39 -35.58
N LEU A 344 5.05 2.11 -34.53
CA LEU A 344 6.41 2.61 -34.44
C LEU A 344 7.43 1.50 -34.12
N LYS A 345 7.07 0.41 -33.43
CA LYS A 345 7.98 -0.75 -33.22
C LYS A 345 8.36 -1.42 -34.54
N ALA A 346 7.40 -1.55 -35.46
CA ALA A 346 7.64 -2.14 -36.79
C ALA A 346 8.58 -1.28 -37.67
N THR A 347 8.62 0.04 -37.43
CA THR A 347 9.44 1.00 -38.19
C THR A 347 10.72 1.42 -37.46
N LEU A 348 10.76 1.30 -36.14
CA LEU A 348 11.83 1.70 -35.23
C LEU A 348 12.07 0.59 -34.18
N PRO A 349 12.80 -0.48 -34.52
CA PRO A 349 13.09 -1.56 -33.59
C PRO A 349 14.05 -1.12 -32.47
N CYS A 350 13.88 -1.71 -31.28
CA CYS A 350 14.63 -1.38 -30.05
C CYS A 350 16.15 -1.48 -30.19
N SER A 351 16.62 -2.28 -31.15
CA SER A 351 18.02 -2.63 -31.39
C SER A 351 18.70 -1.77 -32.47
N GLY A 352 17.96 -0.91 -33.18
CA GLY A 352 18.51 -0.12 -34.30
C GLY A 352 18.89 -0.97 -35.54
N LEU A 353 18.58 -2.27 -35.53
CA LEU A 353 18.98 -3.25 -36.54
C LEU A 353 18.01 -3.39 -37.72
N GLY A 354 16.82 -2.81 -37.63
CA GLY A 354 15.79 -2.94 -38.69
C GLY A 354 15.06 -4.28 -38.71
N ILE A 355 15.21 -5.11 -37.67
CA ILE A 355 14.49 -6.39 -37.46
C ILE A 355 13.80 -6.39 -36.09
N SER A 356 12.72 -7.18 -35.94
CA SER A 356 12.01 -7.31 -34.65
C SER A 356 12.86 -8.06 -33.62
N GLU A 357 12.50 -7.95 -32.34
CA GLU A 357 13.21 -8.66 -31.27
C GLU A 357 12.97 -10.17 -31.37
N GLU A 358 11.78 -10.57 -31.81
CA GLU A 358 11.41 -11.96 -32.07
C GLU A 358 12.24 -12.54 -33.22
N GLU A 359 12.42 -11.79 -34.31
CA GLU A 359 13.30 -12.16 -35.43
C GLU A 359 14.76 -12.26 -34.98
N ARG A 360 15.24 -11.31 -34.17
CA ARG A 360 16.60 -11.34 -33.61
C ARG A 360 16.84 -12.63 -32.83
N VAL A 361 15.91 -13.00 -31.94
CA VAL A 361 16.02 -14.22 -31.12
C VAL A 361 16.00 -15.47 -32.00
N GLN A 362 15.13 -15.53 -33.02
CA GLN A 362 15.09 -16.64 -33.97
C GLN A 362 16.38 -16.77 -34.78
N ILE A 363 16.94 -15.66 -35.27
CA ILE A 363 18.21 -15.64 -36.01
C ILE A 363 19.36 -16.15 -35.14
N VAL A 364 19.48 -15.66 -33.90
CA VAL A 364 20.52 -16.11 -32.97
C VAL A 364 20.38 -17.58 -32.63
N SER A 365 19.13 -18.04 -32.38
CA SER A 365 18.84 -19.43 -32.07
C SER A 365 19.08 -20.38 -33.26
N ALA A 366 18.83 -19.93 -34.49
CA ALA A 366 19.01 -20.74 -35.70
C ALA A 366 20.50 -20.91 -36.08
N ILE A 367 21.31 -19.88 -35.84
CA ILE A 367 22.76 -19.93 -36.09
C ILE A 367 23.50 -20.71 -35.00
N GLY A 368 23.02 -20.67 -33.75
CA GLY A 368 23.44 -21.62 -32.70
C GLY A 368 24.85 -21.42 -32.14
N TYR A 369 25.52 -20.31 -32.42
CA TYR A 369 26.82 -19.99 -31.82
C TYR A 369 26.68 -19.37 -30.40
N PRO A 370 27.68 -19.57 -29.53
CA PRO A 370 27.79 -18.86 -28.25
C PRO A 370 27.83 -17.33 -28.41
N ARG A 371 27.70 -16.60 -27.30
CA ARG A 371 27.83 -15.14 -27.29
C ARG A 371 29.23 -14.71 -27.75
N GLY A 372 29.34 -13.66 -28.54
CA GLY A 372 30.58 -13.04 -29.00
C GLY A 372 30.95 -13.33 -30.46
N HIS A 373 30.07 -13.97 -31.23
CA HIS A 373 30.31 -14.36 -32.63
C HIS A 373 29.75 -13.39 -33.67
N TRP A 374 28.98 -12.39 -33.23
CA TRP A 374 28.30 -11.44 -34.12
C TRP A 374 29.12 -10.16 -34.30
N PHE A 375 29.35 -9.76 -35.55
CA PHE A 375 30.13 -8.59 -35.92
C PHE A 375 29.36 -7.71 -36.91
N LYS A 376 29.83 -6.48 -37.09
CA LYS A 376 29.29 -5.54 -38.08
C LYS A 376 30.40 -4.88 -38.90
N CYS A 377 30.15 -4.71 -40.19
CA CYS A 377 31.05 -4.00 -41.09
C CYS A 377 31.05 -2.49 -40.80
N ARG A 378 31.93 -1.73 -41.47
CA ARG A 378 32.01 -0.26 -41.36
C ARG A 378 30.66 0.46 -41.55
N ASN A 379 29.82 -0.07 -42.43
CA ASN A 379 28.50 0.47 -42.76
C ASN A 379 27.36 -0.09 -41.88
N GLY A 380 27.68 -0.95 -40.91
CA GLY A 380 26.72 -1.47 -39.93
C GLY A 380 25.95 -2.72 -40.35
N HIS A 381 26.32 -3.41 -41.44
CA HIS A 381 25.73 -4.69 -41.81
C HIS A 381 26.28 -5.81 -40.90
N ILE A 382 25.37 -6.58 -40.32
CA ILE A 382 25.71 -7.67 -39.40
C ILE A 382 26.18 -8.89 -40.19
N TYR A 383 27.24 -9.53 -39.70
CA TYR A 383 27.69 -10.83 -40.15
C TYR A 383 28.17 -11.64 -38.95
N VAL A 384 28.26 -12.96 -39.11
CA VAL A 384 28.73 -13.87 -38.07
C VAL A 384 30.08 -14.44 -38.47
N ILE A 385 30.98 -14.60 -37.50
CA ILE A 385 32.23 -15.37 -37.67
C ILE A 385 32.03 -16.72 -36.97
N GLY A 386 32.13 -17.79 -37.74
CA GLY A 386 31.94 -19.17 -37.27
C GLY A 386 33.11 -19.72 -36.46
N ASP A 387 33.06 -21.03 -36.20
CA ASP A 387 34.08 -21.82 -35.51
C ASP A 387 34.48 -21.29 -34.13
N CYS A 388 35.68 -20.71 -34.01
CA CYS A 388 36.23 -20.18 -32.77
C CYS A 388 35.79 -18.74 -32.46
N GLY A 389 35.04 -18.10 -33.37
CA GLY A 389 34.60 -16.71 -33.22
C GLY A 389 35.71 -15.65 -33.39
N GLY A 390 36.89 -16.08 -33.86
CA GLY A 390 38.03 -15.22 -34.20
C GLY A 390 38.18 -15.03 -35.72
N ALA A 391 38.51 -13.83 -36.15
CA ALA A 391 38.62 -13.50 -37.57
C ALA A 391 39.88 -14.10 -38.21
N MET A 392 39.74 -15.18 -38.99
CA MET A 392 40.85 -15.87 -39.66
C MET A 392 40.99 -15.55 -41.14
N GLU A 393 39.89 -15.15 -41.78
CA GLU A 393 39.86 -14.83 -43.20
C GLU A 393 39.20 -13.47 -43.43
N ARG A 394 39.67 -12.79 -44.48
CA ARG A 394 39.04 -11.57 -45.00
C ARG A 394 37.99 -11.97 -46.02
N GLY A 395 36.78 -11.50 -45.81
CA GLY A 395 35.66 -11.60 -46.75
C GLY A 395 35.19 -10.23 -47.23
N THR A 396 34.14 -10.25 -48.03
CA THR A 396 33.51 -9.05 -48.57
C THR A 396 32.05 -9.02 -48.14
N CYS A 397 31.61 -7.91 -47.54
CA CYS A 397 30.23 -7.74 -47.09
C CYS A 397 29.28 -7.96 -48.28
N PRO A 398 28.28 -8.86 -48.16
CA PRO A 398 27.33 -9.13 -49.24
C PRO A 398 26.60 -7.87 -49.72
N ASP A 399 26.26 -6.98 -48.77
CA ASP A 399 25.40 -5.82 -49.01
C ASP A 399 26.18 -4.58 -49.50
N CYS A 400 27.27 -4.21 -48.84
CA CYS A 400 27.98 -2.96 -49.15
C CYS A 400 29.38 -3.14 -49.76
N LYS A 401 29.80 -4.39 -49.97
CA LYS A 401 31.10 -4.75 -50.55
C LYS A 401 32.34 -4.25 -49.79
N GLU A 402 32.17 -3.78 -48.56
CA GLU A 402 33.27 -3.44 -47.65
C GLU A 402 33.98 -4.71 -47.16
N VAL A 403 35.24 -4.56 -46.76
CA VAL A 403 36.04 -5.67 -46.21
C VAL A 403 35.47 -6.08 -44.85
N ILE A 404 35.16 -7.37 -44.69
CA ILE A 404 34.71 -7.99 -43.44
C ILE A 404 35.69 -9.07 -42.98
N GLY A 405 35.62 -9.48 -41.71
CA GLY A 405 36.54 -10.48 -41.16
C GLY A 405 37.87 -9.87 -40.74
N GLY A 406 38.98 -10.58 -41.00
CA GLY A 406 40.31 -10.26 -40.46
C GLY A 406 41.31 -11.40 -40.69
N THR A 407 42.47 -11.35 -40.04
CA THR A 407 43.49 -12.42 -40.12
C THR A 407 44.11 -12.68 -38.75
N ASN A 408 44.62 -13.90 -38.51
CA ASN A 408 45.26 -14.30 -37.25
C ASN A 408 44.40 -13.99 -36.01
N HIS A 409 43.11 -14.35 -36.08
CA HIS A 409 42.08 -14.04 -35.08
C HIS A 409 41.93 -12.54 -34.74
N THR A 410 42.52 -11.66 -35.54
CA THR A 410 42.48 -10.22 -35.35
C THR A 410 41.48 -9.64 -36.33
N LEU A 411 40.41 -9.07 -35.79
CA LEU A 411 39.36 -8.42 -36.57
C LEU A 411 39.91 -7.19 -37.31
N GLU A 412 39.48 -6.99 -38.55
CA GLU A 412 39.82 -5.77 -39.31
C GLU A 412 39.37 -4.52 -38.56
N ARG A 413 40.20 -3.46 -38.56
CA ARG A 413 39.97 -2.25 -37.74
C ARG A 413 38.66 -1.53 -38.04
N SER A 414 38.14 -1.69 -39.25
CA SER A 414 36.89 -1.09 -39.70
C SER A 414 35.64 -1.83 -39.20
N ASN A 415 35.80 -3.03 -38.66
CA ASN A 415 34.71 -3.87 -38.19
C ASN A 415 34.57 -3.75 -36.67
N GLN A 416 33.36 -4.03 -36.16
CA GLN A 416 33.05 -3.92 -34.74
C GLN A 416 32.25 -5.15 -34.28
N LEU A 417 32.30 -5.44 -32.98
CA LEU A 417 31.41 -6.43 -32.37
C LEU A 417 29.96 -5.91 -32.43
N ALA A 418 29.02 -6.77 -32.80
CA ALA A 418 27.60 -6.48 -32.84
C ALA A 418 26.92 -6.98 -31.55
N SER A 419 27.25 -6.35 -30.41
CA SER A 419 26.69 -6.68 -29.09
C SER A 419 25.16 -6.60 -29.05
N GLU A 420 24.55 -5.84 -29.95
CA GLU A 420 23.09 -5.76 -30.10
C GLU A 420 22.44 -7.08 -30.57
N MET A 421 23.19 -8.05 -31.08
CA MET A 421 22.67 -9.36 -31.50
C MET A 421 22.58 -10.39 -30.37
N ASP A 422 23.53 -10.45 -29.45
CA ASP A 422 23.63 -11.53 -28.47
C ASP A 422 23.98 -11.07 -27.05
N GLY A 423 24.14 -9.76 -26.84
CA GLY A 423 24.50 -9.15 -25.56
C GLY A 423 25.96 -9.33 -25.17
N ALA A 424 26.85 -9.75 -26.08
CA ALA A 424 28.26 -9.97 -25.78
C ALA A 424 29.01 -8.66 -25.53
N GLN A 425 29.78 -8.60 -24.44
CA GLN A 425 30.67 -7.46 -24.13
C GLN A 425 32.03 -7.56 -24.83
N HIS A 426 32.44 -8.78 -25.19
CA HIS A 426 33.70 -9.08 -25.87
C HIS A 426 33.47 -10.09 -26.98
N ALA A 427 34.36 -10.10 -27.98
CA ALA A 427 34.39 -11.15 -29.00
C ALA A 427 34.71 -12.49 -28.35
N ALA A 428 34.12 -13.56 -28.88
CA ALA A 428 34.32 -14.93 -28.41
C ALA A 428 35.82 -15.31 -28.41
N TRP A 429 36.57 -14.80 -29.39
CA TRP A 429 38.03 -14.86 -29.40
C TRP A 429 38.62 -13.49 -29.07
N SER A 430 39.02 -13.29 -27.81
CA SER A 430 39.74 -12.10 -27.34
C SER A 430 40.69 -12.47 -26.21
N ASP A 431 41.75 -11.67 -25.99
CA ASP A 431 42.65 -11.85 -24.85
C ASP A 431 41.88 -11.82 -23.51
N THR A 432 40.78 -11.06 -23.45
CA THR A 432 39.86 -11.03 -22.30
C THR A 432 39.09 -12.34 -22.12
N ALA A 433 38.61 -12.96 -23.20
CA ALA A 433 37.92 -14.26 -23.16
C ALA A 433 38.89 -15.43 -22.85
N ASN A 434 40.10 -15.38 -23.39
CA ASN A 434 41.16 -16.36 -23.10
C ASN A 434 41.67 -16.24 -21.65
N ASN A 435 41.74 -15.04 -21.10
CA ASN A 435 42.08 -14.83 -19.69
C ASN A 435 40.97 -15.29 -18.74
N LEU A 436 39.69 -15.20 -19.13
CA LEU A 436 38.56 -15.73 -18.36
C LEU A 436 38.55 -17.27 -18.33
N MET A 437 38.81 -17.94 -19.45
CA MET A 437 38.95 -19.41 -19.48
C MET A 437 40.15 -19.91 -18.65
N ASN A 438 41.29 -19.20 -18.69
CA ASN A 438 42.45 -19.52 -17.85
C ASN A 438 42.15 -19.39 -16.34
N PHE A 439 41.23 -18.51 -15.94
CA PHE A 439 40.80 -18.37 -14.53
C PHE A 439 39.84 -19.48 -14.08
N GLU A 440 38.95 -19.95 -14.97
CA GLU A 440 38.03 -21.06 -14.68
C GLU A 440 38.76 -22.41 -14.59
N GLU A 441 39.78 -22.66 -15.41
CA GLU A 441 40.60 -23.89 -15.31
C GLU A 441 41.42 -23.96 -14.00
N ILE A 442 41.89 -22.82 -13.48
CA ILE A 442 42.62 -22.76 -12.20
C ILE A 442 41.69 -23.00 -11.01
N GLN A 443 40.41 -22.60 -11.09
CA GLN A 443 39.41 -22.90 -10.05
C GLN A 443 38.92 -24.35 -10.07
N GLY A 444 39.11 -25.09 -11.16
CA GLY A 444 38.83 -26.52 -11.24
C GLY A 444 39.96 -27.44 -10.75
N MET A 445 41.16 -26.88 -10.50
CA MET A 445 42.35 -27.62 -10.04
C MET A 445 42.80 -27.26 -8.61
N MET A 446 42.09 -26.36 -7.92
CA MET A 446 42.18 -26.13 -6.47
C MET A 446 40.94 -26.71 -5.78
#